data_AF-A0A954MLB3-F1
#
_entry.id   AF-A0A954MLB3-F1
#
_cell.length_a   1.000
_cell.length_b   1.000
_cell.length_c   1.000
_cell.angle_alpha   90.00
_cell.angle_beta   90.00
_cell.angle_gamma   90.00
#
_symmetry.space_group_name_H-M   'P 1'
#
loop_
_entity.id
_entity.type
_entity.pdbx_description
1 polymer ?
#
loop_
_entity_poly.entity_id
_entity_poly.type
_entity_poly.pdbx_seq_one_letter_code
_entity_poly.pdbx_strand_id
1 'polypeptide(L)'
;MADYNKYNARVNALTVESCTKWSPEVADLTEEERAVIAKAIHAQPQLASHVEYDRAHTGFTRTITVTAADIERIYLNNLAPGS
;
A
#
# COMPACT_ATOMS: atom_id res chain seq x y z
N MET A 1 13.79 17.43 6.30
CA MET A 1 13.17 16.23 6.90
C MET A 1 13.41 15.09 5.92
N ALA A 2 13.65 13.86 6.37
CA ALA A 2 13.85 12.76 5.43
C ALA A 2 12.54 12.46 4.71
N ASP A 3 12.54 12.47 3.38
CA ASP A 3 11.38 12.07 2.59
C ASP A 3 11.24 10.55 2.65
N TYR A 4 10.24 10.06 3.40
CA TYR A 4 9.93 8.64 3.48
C TYR A 4 8.95 8.24 2.36
N ASN A 5 9.37 8.39 1.11
CA ASN A 5 8.56 8.13 -0.09
C ASN A 5 8.91 6.80 -0.79
N LYS A 6 9.56 5.88 -0.06
CA LYS A 6 9.90 4.52 -0.50
C LYS A 6 9.71 3.57 0.68
N TYR A 7 9.46 2.29 0.37
CA TYR A 7 9.32 1.27 1.40
C TYR A 7 10.59 1.20 2.26
N ASN A 8 10.42 1.30 3.57
CA ASN A 8 11.49 1.16 4.54
C ASN A 8 11.00 0.27 5.69
N ALA A 9 11.58 -0.92 5.84
CA ALA A 9 11.15 -1.90 6.83
C ALA A 9 11.14 -1.37 8.27
N ARG A 10 12.09 -0.51 8.65
CA ARG A 10 12.17 0.07 10.00
C ARG A 10 11.04 1.08 10.25
N VAL A 11 10.75 1.93 9.27
CA VAL A 11 9.66 2.92 9.36
C VAL A 11 8.31 2.21 9.31
N ASN A 12 8.18 1.20 8.45
CA ASN A 12 6.99 0.38 8.35
C ASN A 12 6.65 -0.35 9.66
N ALA A 13 7.66 -0.85 10.38
CA ALA A 13 7.48 -1.46 11.70
C ALA A 13 6.97 -0.48 12.77
N LEU A 14 7.12 0.84 12.56
CA LEU A 14 6.62 1.90 13.44
C LEU A 14 5.31 2.53 12.94
N THR A 15 4.71 1.95 11.90
CA THR A 15 3.43 2.44 11.36
C THR A 15 2.30 2.09 12.33
N VAL A 16 1.53 3.11 12.72
CA VAL A 16 0.38 2.99 13.63
C VAL A 16 -0.95 3.19 12.90
N GLU A 17 -0.93 3.84 11.74
CA GLU A 17 -2.10 4.10 10.90
C GLU A 17 -1.79 3.79 9.44
N SER A 18 -2.79 3.31 8.69
CA SER A 18 -2.68 3.05 7.26
C SER A 18 -3.82 3.71 6.50
N CYS A 19 -3.48 4.40 5.41
CA CYS A 19 -4.40 5.05 4.52
C CYS A 19 -4.17 4.58 3.08
N THR A 20 -5.24 4.47 2.31
CA THR A 20 -5.19 4.11 0.89
C THR A 20 -5.69 5.28 0.05
N LYS A 21 -4.92 5.65 -0.96
CA LYS A 21 -5.32 6.55 -2.05
C LYS A 21 -5.42 5.73 -3.33
N TRP A 22 -6.27 6.17 -4.25
CA TRP A 22 -6.52 5.48 -5.52
C TRP A 22 -6.05 6.36 -6.67
N SER A 23 -5.18 5.81 -7.52
CA SER A 23 -4.79 6.47 -8.77
C SER A 23 -6.01 6.65 -9.67
N PRO A 24 -6.08 7.72 -10.49
CA PRO A 24 -7.11 7.86 -11.52
C PRO A 24 -7.20 6.67 -12.47
N GLU A 25 -6.10 5.93 -12.67
CA GLU A 25 -6.04 4.72 -13.50
C GLU A 25 -6.95 3.58 -13.03
N VAL A 26 -7.33 3.59 -11.75
CA VAL A 26 -8.13 2.54 -11.10
C VAL A 26 -9.42 3.11 -10.51
N ALA A 27 -9.91 4.22 -11.08
CA ALA A 27 -11.08 4.92 -10.60
C ALA A 27 -12.36 4.05 -10.65
N ASP A 28 -12.43 3.12 -11.62
CA ASP A 28 -13.62 2.30 -11.90
C ASP A 28 -13.82 1.12 -10.94
N LEU A 29 -12.90 0.89 -9.98
CA LEU A 29 -13.04 -0.16 -8.98
C LEU A 29 -14.24 0.06 -8.07
N THR A 30 -15.00 -1.01 -7.80
CA THR A 30 -16.06 -0.98 -6.79
C THR A 30 -15.50 -0.84 -5.38
N GLU A 31 -16.34 -0.48 -4.41
CA GLU A 31 -15.89 -0.36 -3.02
C GLU A 31 -15.43 -1.70 -2.44
N GLU A 32 -16.05 -2.81 -2.84
CA GLU A 32 -15.64 -4.16 -2.45
C GLU A 32 -14.26 -4.51 -3.01
N GLU A 33 -14.01 -4.22 -4.29
CA GLU A 33 -12.71 -4.42 -4.92
C GLU A 33 -11.64 -3.56 -4.22
N ARG A 34 -11.96 -2.29 -3.94
CA ARG A 34 -11.09 -1.38 -3.20
C ARG A 34 -10.75 -1.91 -1.82
N ALA A 35 -11.73 -2.43 -1.07
CA ALA A 35 -11.50 -2.99 0.25
C ALA A 35 -10.57 -4.22 0.20
N VAL A 36 -10.76 -5.10 -0.78
CA VAL A 36 -9.91 -6.29 -0.99
C VAL A 36 -8.47 -5.88 -1.35
N ILE A 37 -8.32 -4.98 -2.33
CA ILE A 37 -7.02 -4.52 -2.81
C ILE A 37 -6.27 -3.75 -1.72
N ALA A 38 -6.95 -2.85 -0.99
CA ALA A 38 -6.37 -2.11 0.12
C ALA A 38 -5.82 -3.05 1.20
N LYS A 39 -6.59 -4.07 1.58
CA LYS A 39 -6.13 -5.08 2.54
C LYS A 39 -4.90 -5.83 2.02
N ALA A 40 -4.92 -6.26 0.76
CA ALA A 40 -3.83 -7.01 0.17
C ALA A 40 -2.53 -6.19 0.06
N ILE A 41 -2.61 -4.95 -0.42
CA ILE A 41 -1.42 -4.11 -0.57
C ILE A 41 -0.84 -3.67 0.77
N HIS A 42 -1.67 -3.45 1.80
CA HIS A 42 -1.20 -3.11 3.13
C HIS A 42 -0.57 -4.30 3.89
N ALA A 43 -0.91 -5.53 3.51
CA ALA A 43 -0.24 -6.74 3.98
C ALA A 43 1.16 -6.91 3.34
N GLN A 44 1.37 -6.36 2.14
CA GLN A 44 2.62 -6.44 1.39
C GLN A 44 3.04 -5.07 0.85
N PRO A 45 3.28 -4.07 1.72
CA PRO A 45 3.57 -2.68 1.33
C PRO A 45 4.83 -2.54 0.47
N GLN A 46 5.74 -3.51 0.52
CA GLN A 46 6.94 -3.56 -0.33
C GLN A 46 6.61 -3.74 -1.83
N LEU A 47 5.41 -4.18 -2.17
CA LEU A 47 4.95 -4.33 -3.56
C LEU A 47 4.38 -3.03 -4.14
N ALA A 48 4.09 -2.04 -3.30
CA ALA A 48 3.48 -0.79 -3.72
C ALA A 48 4.48 0.10 -4.48
N SER A 49 4.05 0.61 -5.63
CA SER A 49 4.82 1.54 -6.44
C SER A 49 4.99 2.90 -5.76
N HIS A 50 3.97 3.31 -4.99
CA HIS A 50 3.94 4.59 -4.27
C HIS A 50 3.54 4.38 -2.81
N VAL A 51 4.51 4.56 -1.92
CA VAL A 51 4.30 4.52 -0.47
C VAL A 51 4.93 5.74 0.17
N GLU A 52 4.18 6.38 1.04
CA GLU A 52 4.59 7.56 1.81
C GLU A 52 4.42 7.28 3.29
N TYR A 53 5.36 7.77 4.11
CA TYR A 53 5.25 7.71 5.55
C TYR A 53 5.37 9.10 6.16
N ASP A 54 4.36 9.49 6.92
CA ASP A 54 4.34 10.74 7.66
C ASP A 54 4.56 10.49 9.14
N ARG A 55 5.34 11.35 9.79
CA ARG A 55 5.59 11.22 11.23
C ARG A 55 4.30 11.53 12.00
N ALA A 56 3.82 10.57 12.77
CA ALA A 56 2.75 10.73 13.73
C ALA A 56 3.30 10.91 15.15
N HIS A 57 2.43 11.27 16.10
CA HIS A 57 2.81 11.50 17.50
C HIS A 57 3.47 10.26 18.14
N THR A 58 2.94 9.07 17.87
CA THR A 58 3.41 7.79 18.44
C THR A 58 4.02 6.83 17.43
N GLY A 59 4.27 7.26 16.19
CA GLY A 59 4.76 6.39 15.14
C GLY A 59 4.75 7.05 13.77
N PHE A 60 4.29 6.32 12.77
CA PHE A 60 4.09 6.82 11.41
C PHE A 60 2.69 6.49 10.89
N THR A 61 2.16 7.36 10.05
CA THR A 61 1.01 7.06 9.19
C THR A 61 1.55 6.66 7.83
N ARG A 62 1.15 5.50 7.33
CA ARG A 62 1.55 5.00 6.01
C ARG A 62 0.43 5.25 5.01
N THR A 63 0.72 5.99 3.95
CA THR A 63 -0.19 6.17 2.82
C THR A 63 0.32 5.37 1.63
N ILE A 64 -0.53 4.54 1.03
CA ILE A 64 -0.24 3.87 -0.24
C ILE A 64 -1.16 4.43 -1.32
N THR A 65 -0.60 4.86 -2.45
CA THR A 65 -1.39 5.20 -3.64
C THR A 65 -1.39 3.99 -4.58
N VAL A 66 -2.55 3.36 -4.71
CA VAL A 66 -2.73 2.15 -5.51
C VAL A 66 -2.84 2.52 -6.99
N THR A 67 -2.01 1.89 -7.81
CA THR A 67 -1.99 2.00 -9.28
C THR A 67 -2.44 0.69 -9.93
N ALA A 68 -2.68 0.71 -11.25
CA ALA A 68 -3.01 -0.51 -11.99
C ALA A 68 -1.90 -1.57 -11.89
N ALA A 69 -0.63 -1.14 -11.90
CA ALA A 69 0.53 -2.02 -11.74
C ALA A 69 0.58 -2.71 -10.38
N ASP A 70 0.11 -2.05 -9.31
CA ASP A 70 0.06 -2.67 -7.98
C ASP A 70 -1.00 -3.77 -7.92
N ILE A 71 -2.15 -3.56 -8.57
CA ILE A 71 -3.21 -4.57 -8.66
C ILE A 71 -2.72 -5.82 -9.40
N GLU A 72 -2.03 -5.62 -10.53
CA GLU A 72 -1.43 -6.73 -11.28
C GLU A 72 -0.44 -7.53 -10.41
N ARG A 73 0.45 -6.85 -9.68
CA ARG A 73 1.41 -7.52 -8.77
C ARG A 73 0.70 -8.29 -7.66
N ILE A 74 -0.34 -7.72 -7.04
CA ILE A 74 -1.13 -8.40 -6.02
C ILE A 74 -1.78 -9.65 -6.59
N TYR A 75 -2.40 -9.54 -7.77
CA TYR A 75 -3.06 -10.65 -8.43
C TYR A 75 -2.07 -11.77 -8.75
N LEU A 76 -0.93 -11.44 -9.36
CA LEU A 76 0.14 -12.40 -9.66
C LEU A 76 0.68 -13.06 -8.38
N ASN A 77 0.86 -12.29 -7.30
CA ASN A 77 1.33 -12.82 -6.02
C ASN A 77 0.32 -13.78 -5.38
N ASN A 78 -0.98 -13.50 -5.52
CA ASN A 78 -2.04 -14.33 -4.95
C ASN A 78 -2.34 -15.58 -5.80
N LEU A 79 -2.03 -15.54 -7.10
CA LEU A 79 -2.17 -16.69 -7.99
C LEU A 79 -1.03 -17.70 -7.89
N ALA A 80 0.14 -17.32 -7.37
CA ALA A 80 1.27 -18.23 -7.22
C ALA A 80 0.93 -19.32 -6.18
N PRO A 81 0.75 -20.60 -6.59
CA PRO A 81 0.44 -21.65 -5.64
C PRO A 81 1.68 -21.97 -4.79
N GLY A 82 1.59 -21.76 -3.49
CA GLY A 82 2.60 -22.20 -2.51
C GLY A 82 3.51 -21.11 -1.93
N SER A 83 2.93 -20.04 -1.39
CA SER A 83 3.58 -19.22 -0.36
C SER A 83 3.12 -19.63 1.03
#